data_AF-A0A850PGW5-F1
#
_entry.id   AF-A0A850PGW5-F1
#
_cell.length_a   1.000
_cell.length_b   1.000
_cell.length_c   1.000
_cell.angle_alpha   90.00
_cell.angle_beta   90.00
_cell.angle_gamma   90.00
#
_symmetry.space_group_name_H-M   'P 1'
#
loop_
_entity.id
_entity.type
_entity.pdbx_description
1 polymer ?
#
loop_
_entity_poly.entity_id
_entity_poly.type
_entity_poly.pdbx_seq_one_letter_code
_entity_poly.pdbx_strand_id
1 'polypeptide(L)'
;MPPPPSPSPAGRAGSDAGAPHWDVAVQDGRPTLRLAGAWVAGSGALPELPPDALHGLAGTSPGAALSFETSGLGAWDTSLIAFLWDAERIAAADHRSLDLSGLPKPATRLLDLLPASIETTPPVKAPRRGLLARLGGL
;
A
#
# COMPACT_ATOMS: atom_id res chain seq x y z
N MET A 1 25.99 39.22 -1.78
CA MET A 1 25.03 38.40 -1.01
C MET A 1 24.26 37.56 -2.01
N PRO A 2 24.43 36.22 -2.05
CA PRO A 2 23.66 35.37 -2.96
C PRO A 2 22.19 35.31 -2.50
N PRO A 3 21.22 35.15 -3.42
CA PRO A 3 19.82 34.92 -3.05
C PRO A 3 19.68 33.59 -2.28
N PRO A 4 18.68 33.46 -1.39
CA PRO A 4 18.38 32.17 -0.77
C PRO A 4 18.02 31.13 -1.85
N PRO A 5 18.35 29.84 -1.65
CA PRO A 5 17.90 28.80 -2.57
C PRO A 5 16.37 28.78 -2.59
N SER A 6 15.79 28.76 -3.79
CA SER A 6 14.36 28.53 -3.97
C SER A 6 13.95 27.23 -3.27
N PRO A 7 12.76 27.14 -2.64
CA PRO A 7 12.24 25.86 -2.22
C PRO A 7 12.10 25.00 -3.48
N SER A 8 12.80 23.86 -3.51
CA SER A 8 12.66 22.86 -4.56
C SER A 8 11.17 22.58 -4.78
N PRO A 9 10.67 22.55 -6.03
CA PRO A 9 9.31 22.11 -6.28
C PRO A 9 9.17 20.69 -5.71
N ALA A 10 8.23 20.50 -4.79
CA ALA A 10 7.77 19.19 -4.38
C ALA A 10 7.57 18.33 -5.64
N GLY A 11 8.24 17.19 -5.68
CA GLY A 11 8.57 16.43 -6.88
C GLY A 11 7.43 16.31 -7.87
N ARG A 12 7.56 17.03 -8.99
CA ARG A 12 6.84 16.73 -10.23
C ARG A 12 7.79 15.92 -11.11
N ALA A 13 8.00 14.66 -10.76
CA ALA A 13 8.76 13.70 -11.55
C ALA A 13 8.14 12.30 -11.35
N GLY A 14 7.64 11.71 -12.43
CA GLY A 14 7.18 10.33 -12.45
C GLY A 14 5.96 10.04 -13.33
N SER A 15 5.86 10.61 -14.54
CA SER A 15 4.83 10.24 -15.52
C SER A 15 5.04 8.86 -16.14
N ASP A 16 6.05 8.10 -15.69
CA ASP A 16 6.48 6.82 -16.27
C ASP A 16 6.53 5.68 -15.23
N ALA A 17 6.04 5.93 -14.01
CA ALA A 17 5.77 4.85 -13.09
C ALA A 17 4.52 4.12 -13.57
N GLY A 18 4.66 2.86 -13.96
CA GLY A 18 3.55 2.02 -14.40
C GLY A 18 2.43 1.88 -13.36
N ALA A 19 1.40 1.11 -13.72
CA ALA A 19 0.25 0.89 -12.83
C ALA A 19 0.70 0.37 -11.44
N PRO A 20 0.03 0.83 -10.35
CA PRO A 20 0.35 0.37 -9.01
C PRO A 20 0.14 -1.14 -8.92
N HIS A 21 1.16 -1.84 -8.43
CA HIS A 21 1.11 -3.28 -8.23
C HIS A 21 1.91 -3.67 -7.00
N TRP A 22 1.60 -4.86 -6.50
CA TRP A 22 2.29 -5.47 -5.38
C TRP A 22 2.46 -6.98 -5.63
N ASP A 23 3.49 -7.54 -5.02
CA ASP A 23 3.69 -8.98 -4.91
C ASP A 23 4.30 -9.31 -3.54
N VAL A 24 4.15 -10.57 -3.12
CA VAL A 24 4.80 -11.08 -1.90
C VAL A 24 5.90 -12.02 -2.33
N ALA A 25 7.11 -11.73 -1.89
CA ALA A 25 8.29 -12.58 -2.06
C ALA A 25 8.78 -13.08 -0.70
N VAL A 26 9.56 -14.16 -0.71
CA VAL A 26 10.35 -14.58 0.45
C VAL A 26 11.81 -14.27 0.16
N GLN A 27 12.39 -13.35 0.91
CA GLN A 27 13.80 -12.95 0.80
C GLN A 27 14.50 -13.34 2.09
N ASP A 28 15.56 -14.15 2.00
CA ASP A 28 16.33 -14.64 3.15
C ASP A 28 15.47 -15.23 4.28
N GLY A 29 14.41 -15.97 3.91
CA GLY A 29 13.47 -16.58 4.85
C GLY A 29 12.51 -15.59 5.54
N ARG A 30 12.43 -14.35 5.05
CA ARG A 30 11.52 -13.32 5.52
C ARG A 30 10.48 -12.99 4.46
N PRO A 31 9.20 -12.84 4.82
CA PRO A 31 8.20 -12.34 3.90
C PRO A 31 8.48 -10.87 3.58
N THR A 32 8.41 -10.50 2.30
CA THR A 32 8.65 -9.15 1.82
C THR A 32 7.53 -8.73 0.88
N LEU A 33 6.80 -7.68 1.24
CA LEU A 33 5.79 -7.06 0.38
C LEU A 33 6.47 -6.03 -0.52
N ARG A 34 6.48 -6.29 -1.82
CA ARG A 34 7.12 -5.44 -2.82
C ARG A 34 6.07 -4.50 -3.41
N LEU A 35 6.36 -3.21 -3.42
CA LEU A 35 5.45 -2.15 -3.86
C LEU A 35 6.09 -1.37 -5.00
N ALA A 36 5.39 -1.30 -6.12
CA ALA A 36 5.88 -0.61 -7.30
C ALA A 36 4.77 0.10 -8.08
N GLY A 37 5.17 1.01 -8.96
CA GLY A 37 4.26 1.83 -9.75
C GLY A 37 3.72 3.05 -9.00
N ALA A 38 2.76 3.75 -9.60
CA ALA A 38 2.19 4.99 -9.07
C ALA A 38 0.92 4.75 -8.23
N TRP A 39 1.01 5.03 -6.93
CA TRP A 39 -0.06 4.89 -5.95
C TRP A 39 -0.77 6.23 -5.73
N VAL A 40 -1.45 6.72 -6.76
CA VAL A 40 -2.13 8.02 -6.75
C VAL A 40 -3.61 7.81 -7.05
N ALA A 41 -4.49 8.38 -6.23
CA ALA A 41 -5.92 8.29 -6.46
C ALA A 41 -6.28 8.94 -7.82
N GLY A 42 -7.10 8.23 -8.61
CA GLY A 42 -7.56 8.73 -9.92
C GLY A 42 -6.60 8.49 -11.10
N SER A 43 -5.43 7.88 -10.88
CA SER A 43 -4.55 7.43 -11.99
C SER A 43 -4.98 6.08 -12.59
N GLY A 44 -5.89 5.35 -11.92
CA GLY A 44 -6.37 4.04 -12.34
C GLY A 44 -7.04 3.26 -11.21
N ALA A 45 -7.20 1.95 -11.41
CA ALA A 45 -7.62 1.05 -10.34
C ALA A 45 -6.46 0.84 -9.36
N LEU A 46 -6.72 1.10 -8.07
CA LEU A 46 -5.78 0.76 -7.00
C LEU A 46 -5.90 -0.72 -6.70
N PRO A 47 -4.78 -1.44 -6.53
CA PRO A 47 -4.81 -2.85 -6.18
C PRO A 47 -5.30 -3.01 -4.73
N GLU A 48 -6.11 -4.04 -4.50
CA GLU A 48 -6.53 -4.47 -3.17
C GLU A 48 -5.57 -5.56 -2.66
N LEU A 49 -5.45 -5.68 -1.34
CA LEU A 49 -4.73 -6.79 -0.69
C LEU A 49 -5.77 -7.80 -0.15
N PRO A 50 -5.87 -9.01 -0.73
CA PRO A 50 -6.79 -10.03 -0.23
C PRO A 50 -6.49 -10.41 1.23
N PRO A 51 -7.51 -10.72 2.05
CA PRO A 51 -7.31 -11.11 3.46
C PRO A 51 -6.37 -12.29 3.67
N ASP A 52 -6.29 -13.20 2.70
CA ASP A 52 -5.45 -14.41 2.77
C ASP A 52 -4.08 -14.22 2.09
N ALA A 53 -3.75 -13.00 1.62
CA ALA A 53 -2.55 -12.75 0.81
C ALA A 53 -1.23 -13.05 1.53
N LEU A 54 -1.23 -13.00 2.87
CA LEU A 54 -0.07 -13.28 3.70
C LEU A 54 -0.13 -14.66 4.38
N HIS A 55 -1.20 -15.43 4.15
CA HIS A 55 -1.40 -16.71 4.81
C HIS A 55 -0.47 -17.77 4.19
N GLY A 56 0.18 -18.57 5.03
CA GLY A 56 0.85 -19.78 4.59
C GLY A 56 2.09 -19.52 3.73
N LEU A 57 2.79 -18.39 3.95
CA LEU A 57 4.04 -18.05 3.28
C LEU A 57 5.12 -19.09 3.59
N ALA A 58 5.18 -20.14 2.77
CA ALA A 58 6.11 -21.25 2.88
C ALA A 58 7.55 -20.76 2.79
N GLY A 59 8.44 -21.35 3.59
CA GLY A 59 9.85 -20.93 3.66
C GLY A 59 10.09 -19.67 4.49
N THR A 60 9.08 -19.14 5.17
CA THR A 60 9.26 -18.09 6.18
C THR A 60 9.33 -18.66 7.59
N SER A 61 10.16 -18.04 8.44
CA SER A 61 10.16 -18.38 9.87
C SER A 61 8.81 -18.02 10.49
N PRO A 62 8.25 -18.87 11.38
CA PRO A 62 7.05 -18.52 12.14
C PRO A 62 7.25 -17.19 12.88
N GLY A 63 6.29 -16.27 12.75
CA GLY A 63 6.37 -14.93 13.36
C GLY A 63 7.41 -13.99 12.73
N ALA A 64 8.02 -14.33 11.58
CA ALA A 64 8.86 -13.40 10.85
C ALA A 64 8.05 -12.16 10.45
N ALA A 65 8.59 -10.98 10.78
CA ALA A 65 8.02 -9.70 10.42
C ALA A 65 7.91 -9.55 8.89
N LEU A 66 6.83 -8.92 8.44
CA LEU A 66 6.64 -8.53 7.05
C LEU A 66 7.48 -7.27 6.76
N SER A 67 8.51 -7.41 5.94
CA SER A 67 9.30 -6.29 5.45
C SER A 67 8.69 -5.70 4.18
N PHE A 68 9.06 -4.45 3.86
CA PHE A 68 8.63 -3.77 2.63
C PHE A 68 9.81 -3.52 1.69
N GLU A 69 9.57 -3.67 0.40
CA GLU A 69 10.50 -3.30 -0.67
C GLU A 69 9.82 -2.23 -1.52
N THR A 70 10.43 -1.06 -1.65
CA THR A 70 9.82 0.12 -2.31
C THR A 70 10.71 0.75 -3.38
N SER A 71 11.74 0.04 -3.87
CA SER A 71 12.66 0.55 -4.90
C SER A 71 11.96 0.82 -6.23
N GLY A 72 10.85 0.13 -6.51
CA GLY A 72 10.00 0.35 -7.68
C GLY A 72 8.87 1.37 -7.48
N LEU A 73 8.78 2.01 -6.30
CA LEU A 73 7.68 2.89 -5.96
C LEU A 73 7.79 4.23 -6.72
N GLY A 74 6.72 4.58 -7.44
CA GLY A 74 6.59 5.85 -8.13
C GLY A 74 5.98 6.95 -7.25
N ALA A 75 5.22 7.86 -7.88
CA ALA A 75 4.44 8.85 -7.15
C ALA A 75 3.41 8.16 -6.25
N TRP A 76 3.20 8.68 -5.04
CA TRP A 76 2.24 8.12 -4.10
C TRP A 76 1.55 9.20 -3.27
N ASP A 77 0.34 8.91 -2.80
CA ASP A 77 -0.46 9.76 -1.91
C ASP A 77 -1.08 8.94 -0.75
N THR A 78 -2.18 9.43 -0.17
CA THR A 78 -2.90 8.74 0.92
C THR A 78 -3.48 7.38 0.53
N SER A 79 -3.58 7.06 -0.77
CA SER A 79 -4.01 5.74 -1.24
C SER A 79 -2.97 4.64 -0.92
N LEU A 80 -1.67 4.95 -0.98
CA LEU A 80 -0.62 4.05 -0.50
C LEU A 80 -0.78 3.80 0.99
N ILE A 81 -1.08 4.84 1.77
CA ILE A 81 -1.25 4.73 3.22
C ILE A 81 -2.45 3.85 3.56
N ALA A 82 -3.56 3.97 2.84
CA ALA A 82 -4.72 3.08 3.00
C ALA A 82 -4.36 1.62 2.71
N PHE A 83 -3.58 1.35 1.66
CA PHE A 83 -3.11 0.00 1.35
C PHE A 83 -2.17 -0.57 2.43
N LEU A 84 -1.23 0.23 2.92
CA LEU A 84 -0.31 -0.17 4.00
C LEU A 84 -1.07 -0.45 5.30
N TRP A 85 -2.13 0.31 5.58
CA TRP A 85 -3.03 0.06 6.70
C TRP A 85 -3.75 -1.28 6.60
N ASP A 86 -4.24 -1.64 5.41
CA ASP A 86 -4.84 -2.96 5.18
C ASP A 86 -3.79 -4.08 5.33
N ALA A 87 -2.56 -3.86 4.86
CA ALA A 87 -1.45 -4.79 5.05
C ALA A 87 -1.11 -5.02 6.53
N GLU A 88 -1.12 -3.96 7.34
CA GLU A 88 -0.92 -4.07 8.79
C GLU A 88 -2.00 -4.94 9.44
N ARG A 89 -3.27 -4.72 9.10
CA ARG A 89 -4.39 -5.49 9.64
C ARG A 89 -4.34 -6.96 9.25
N ILE A 90 -3.99 -7.24 8.00
CA ILE A 90 -3.86 -8.62 7.48
C ILE A 90 -2.67 -9.32 8.13
N ALA A 91 -1.52 -8.64 8.27
CA ALA A 91 -0.35 -9.21 8.95
C ALA A 91 -0.64 -9.48 10.43
N ALA A 92 -1.33 -8.56 11.12
CA ALA A 92 -1.73 -8.74 12.50
C ALA A 92 -2.67 -9.94 12.67
N ALA A 93 -3.60 -10.16 11.72
CA ALA A 93 -4.46 -11.34 11.70
C ALA A 93 -3.69 -12.66 11.49
N ASP A 94 -2.54 -12.62 10.80
CA ASP A 94 -1.60 -13.75 10.63
C ASP A 94 -0.52 -13.79 11.74
N HIS A 95 -0.69 -13.04 12.84
CA HIS A 95 0.26 -12.94 13.96
C HIS A 95 1.69 -12.50 13.56
N ARG A 96 1.81 -11.62 12.55
CA ARG A 96 3.07 -11.02 12.10
C ARG A 96 3.13 -9.54 12.44
N SER A 97 4.31 -9.08 12.85
CA SER A 97 4.62 -7.65 12.92
C SER A 97 5.05 -7.10 11.57
N LEU A 98 5.01 -5.78 11.42
CA LEU A 98 5.54 -5.07 10.26
C LEU A 98 6.94 -4.52 10.55
N ASP A 99 7.84 -4.64 9.58
CA ASP A 99 9.11 -3.94 9.55
C ASP A 99 9.03 -2.76 8.59
N LEU A 100 8.75 -1.57 9.13
CA LEU A 100 8.52 -0.34 8.38
C LEU A 100 9.81 0.29 7.82
N SER A 101 10.98 -0.30 8.07
CA SER A 101 12.28 0.28 7.67
C SER A 101 12.46 0.42 6.15
N GLY A 102 11.74 -0.40 5.38
CA GLY A 102 11.74 -0.37 3.91
C GLY A 102 10.76 0.63 3.27
N LEU A 103 10.01 1.39 4.07
CA LEU A 103 9.07 2.40 3.58
C LEU A 103 9.71 3.80 3.46
N PRO A 104 9.19 4.66 2.57
CA PRO A 104 9.54 6.07 2.56
C PRO A 104 9.25 6.71 3.93
N LYS A 105 10.20 7.46 4.49
CA LYS A 105 10.05 8.14 5.81
C LYS A 105 8.73 8.91 5.98
N PRO A 106 8.23 9.65 4.97
CA PRO A 106 6.94 10.33 5.11
C PRO A 106 5.76 9.35 5.21
N ALA A 107 5.82 8.18 4.58
CA ALA A 107 4.79 7.15 4.66
C ALA A 107 4.77 6.51 6.05
N THR A 108 5.94 6.17 6.63
CA THR A 108 6.04 5.66 8.01
C THR A 108 5.37 6.63 9.00
N ARG A 109 5.65 7.93 8.88
CA ARG A 109 5.03 8.94 9.75
C ARG A 109 3.52 9.02 9.60
N LEU A 110 2.99 8.89 8.40
CA LEU A 110 1.54 8.91 8.18
C LEU A 110 0.88 7.65 8.72
N LEU A 111 1.54 6.49 8.59
CA LEU A 111 1.09 5.22 9.16
C LEU A 111 1.07 5.27 10.69
N ASP A 112 2.12 5.84 11.32
CA ASP A 112 2.21 6.02 12.78
C ASP A 112 1.11 6.94 13.37
N LEU A 113 0.48 7.78 12.54
CA LEU A 113 -0.63 8.64 12.96
C LEU A 113 -1.97 7.90 12.96
N LEU A 114 -2.04 6.73 12.34
CA LEU A 114 -3.27 5.96 12.28
C LEU A 114 -3.53 5.26 13.63
N PRO A 115 -4.80 5.16 14.05
CA PRO A 115 -5.15 4.66 15.37
C PRO A 115 -4.84 3.17 15.47
N ALA A 116 -3.93 2.77 16.37
CA ALA A 116 -3.61 1.37 16.64
C ALA A 116 -4.89 0.58 16.95
N SER A 117 -5.42 -0.11 15.93
CA SER A 117 -6.62 -0.95 15.99
C SER A 117 -7.94 -0.21 16.32
N ILE A 118 -8.73 0.15 15.29
CA ILE A 118 -10.18 0.14 15.43
C ILE A 118 -10.62 -1.33 15.33
N GLU A 119 -11.31 -1.83 16.35
CA GLU A 119 -11.94 -3.16 16.34
C GLU A 119 -12.61 -3.41 14.98
N THR A 120 -12.31 -4.55 14.38
CA THR A 120 -12.75 -4.95 13.04
C THR A 120 -14.27 -4.85 12.91
N THR A 121 -14.76 -3.73 12.38
CA THR A 121 -16.07 -3.73 11.73
C THR A 121 -15.91 -4.58 10.46
N PRO A 122 -16.76 -5.59 10.24
CA PRO A 122 -16.63 -6.47 9.08
C PRO A 122 -16.68 -5.64 7.79
N PRO A 123 -15.94 -6.03 6.74
CA PRO A 123 -15.95 -5.30 5.49
C PRO A 123 -17.37 -5.28 4.94
N VAL A 124 -17.97 -4.08 4.88
CA VAL A 124 -19.16 -3.86 4.07
C VAL A 124 -18.71 -4.11 2.64
N LYS A 125 -19.08 -5.27 2.09
CA LYS A 125 -18.90 -5.57 0.67
C LYS A 125 -19.47 -4.39 -0.12
N ALA A 126 -18.60 -3.60 -0.74
CA ALA A 126 -19.04 -2.58 -1.67
C ALA A 126 -19.85 -3.29 -2.77
N PRO A 127 -21.08 -2.85 -3.07
CA PRO A 127 -21.79 -3.39 -4.21
C PRO A 127 -20.93 -3.12 -5.44
N ARG A 128 -20.50 -4.19 -6.11
CA ARG A 128 -19.84 -4.10 -7.42
C ARG A 128 -20.75 -3.25 -8.30
N ARG A 129 -20.26 -2.08 -8.72
CA ARG A 129 -20.93 -1.21 -9.69
C ARG A 129 -21.08 -1.95 -11.03
N GLY A 130 -22.15 -2.72 -11.16
CA GLY A 130 -22.97 -2.80 -12.37
C GLY A 130 -24.33 -2.29 -11.93
N LEU A 131 -24.93 -1.26 -12.53
CA LEU A 131 -25.28 -1.20 -13.94
C LEU A 131 -25.76 0.23 -14.21
N LEU A 132 -24.87 1.13 -14.66
CA LEU A 132 -25.28 2.34 -15.39
C LEU A 132 -25.70 1.94 -16.82
N ALA A 133 -26.65 1.01 -16.92
CA ALA A 133 -27.36 0.72 -18.15
C ALA A 133 -28.84 0.64 -17.79
N ARG A 134 -29.61 1.60 -18.35
CA ARG A 134 -31.09 1.69 -18.46
C ARG A 134 -31.71 3.01 -17.97
N LEU A 135 -30.94 4.10 -18.01
CA LEU A 135 -31.54 5.40 -18.33
C LEU A 135 -31.56 5.55 -19.85
N GLY A 136 -32.70 5.21 -20.47
CA GLY A 136 -32.96 5.48 -21.89
C GLY A 136 -33.71 4.34 -22.59
N GLY A 137 -34.95 4.62 -23.01
CA GLY A 137 -35.57 3.90 -24.13
C GLY A 137 -37.03 3.54 -23.96
N LEU A 138 -37.88 4.50 -24.38
CA LEU A 138 -39.26 4.37 -24.88
C LEU A 138 -40.39 4.11 -23.88
#